data_AF-A0AAW2ZHB9-F1
#
_entry.id   AF-A0AAW2ZHB9-F1
#
_cell.length_a   1.000
_cell.length_b   1.000
_cell.length_c   1.000
_cell.angle_alpha   90.00
_cell.angle_beta   90.00
_cell.angle_gamma   90.00
#
_symmetry.space_group_name_H-M   'P 1'
#
loop_
_entity.id
_entity.type
_entity.pdbx_description
1 polymer ?
#
loop_
_entity_poly.entity_id
_entity_poly.type
_entity_poly.pdbx_seq_one_letter_code
_entity_poly.pdbx_strand_id
1 'polypeptide(L)'
;MNNVDILKQRIKDHEQEEENRTICILELPFAVEESTVAEYFKRCDGGVRRLEITRSAALVFSSAYVEFNNHRGRRKALRIASRFAEEYEVIIVTAEDFMDDRIPTRQECYEGPRMNGCFCM
;
A
#
# COMPACT_ATOMS: atom_id res chain seq x y z
N MET A 1 -3.56 -15.39 -14.54
CA MET A 1 -3.20 -14.01 -14.14
C MET A 1 -2.99 -13.99 -12.65
N ASN A 2 -1.83 -13.52 -12.19
CA ASN A 2 -1.54 -13.38 -10.77
C ASN A 2 -2.21 -12.09 -10.23
N ASN A 3 -2.47 -12.00 -8.93
CA ASN A 3 -3.03 -10.79 -8.29
C ASN A 3 -2.16 -9.56 -8.55
N VAL A 4 -0.83 -9.76 -8.59
CA VAL A 4 0.15 -8.73 -8.87
C VAL A 4 -0.08 -8.12 -10.26
N ASP A 5 -0.26 -8.94 -11.29
CA ASP A 5 -0.47 -8.46 -12.67
C ASP A 5 -1.77 -7.68 -12.80
N ILE A 6 -2.84 -8.17 -12.14
CA ILE A 6 -4.16 -7.50 -12.13
C ILE A 6 -4.04 -6.14 -11.44
N LEU A 7 -3.34 -6.08 -10.31
CA LEU A 7 -3.15 -4.83 -9.56
C LEU A 7 -2.30 -3.83 -10.36
N LYS A 8 -1.21 -4.29 -11.00
CA LYS A 8 -0.38 -3.45 -11.89
C LYS A 8 -1.20 -2.89 -13.06
N GLN A 9 -2.02 -3.73 -13.69
CA GLN A 9 -2.88 -3.27 -14.79
C GLN A 9 -3.86 -2.19 -14.31
N ARG A 10 -4.50 -2.38 -13.15
CA ARG A 10 -5.40 -1.38 -12.56
C ARG A 10 -4.69 -0.06 -12.26
N ILE A 11 -3.48 -0.11 -11.71
CA ILE A 11 -2.68 1.10 -11.44
C ILE A 11 -2.29 1.79 -12.76
N LYS A 12 -1.93 1.02 -13.81
CA LYS A 12 -1.60 1.58 -15.15
C LYS A 12 -2.78 2.20 -15.87
N ASP A 13 -3.98 1.66 -15.65
CA ASP A 13 -5.23 2.23 -16.20
C ASP A 13 -5.57 3.57 -15.51
N HIS A 14 -4.84 3.95 -14.46
CA HIS A 14 -4.95 5.21 -13.71
C HIS A 14 -3.75 6.15 -14.03
N GLU A 15 -3.96 7.47 -13.96
CA GLU A 15 -2.97 8.46 -14.44
C GLU A 15 -1.68 8.44 -13.59
N GLN A 16 -0.52 8.72 -14.20
CA GLN A 16 0.80 8.75 -13.50
C GLN A 16 0.84 9.69 -12.27
N GLU A 17 0.03 10.74 -12.22
CA GLU A 17 -0.05 11.61 -11.04
C GLU A 17 -0.62 10.89 -9.80
N GLU A 18 -1.40 9.84 -10.00
CA GLU A 18 -2.06 9.06 -8.95
C GLU A 18 -1.10 8.06 -8.31
N GLU A 19 -0.08 7.59 -9.05
CA GLU A 19 0.98 6.70 -8.56
C GLU A 19 1.74 7.34 -7.37
N ASN A 20 2.04 8.63 -7.48
CA ASN A 20 2.72 9.39 -6.43
C ASN A 20 1.89 9.60 -5.16
N ARG A 21 0.61 9.24 -5.18
CA ARG A 21 -0.33 9.34 -4.07
C ARG A 21 -0.86 7.98 -3.65
N THR A 22 -0.29 6.89 -4.16
CA THR A 22 -0.81 5.54 -3.94
C THR A 22 0.18 4.65 -3.19
N ILE A 23 -0.35 3.80 -2.33
CA ILE A 23 0.35 2.64 -1.76
C ILE A 23 -0.37 1.36 -2.19
N CYS A 24 0.39 0.27 -2.27
CA CYS A 24 -0.13 -1.06 -2.50
C CYS A 24 0.04 -1.89 -1.22
N ILE A 25 -0.96 -2.72 -0.94
CA ILE A 25 -0.98 -3.67 0.16
C ILE A 25 -1.09 -5.06 -0.45
N LEU A 26 -0.06 -5.87 -0.26
CA LEU A 26 0.02 -7.23 -0.77
C LEU A 26 -0.17 -8.22 0.39
N GLU A 27 -0.56 -9.44 0.03
CA GLU A 27 -0.81 -10.52 0.98
C GLU A 27 -1.87 -10.20 2.05
N LEU A 28 -2.84 -9.34 1.71
CA LEU A 28 -3.91 -8.94 2.61
C LEU A 28 -4.78 -10.15 2.99
N PRO A 29 -4.95 -10.48 4.29
CA PRO A 29 -5.79 -11.60 4.70
C PRO A 29 -7.23 -11.41 4.19
N PHE A 30 -7.86 -12.50 3.74
CA PHE A 30 -9.20 -12.45 3.14
C PHE A 30 -10.27 -11.86 4.08
N ALA A 31 -10.08 -12.02 5.40
CA ALA A 31 -10.98 -11.49 6.42
C ALA A 31 -10.90 -9.95 6.57
N VAL A 32 -9.85 -9.31 6.06
CA VAL A 32 -9.71 -7.85 6.14
C VAL A 32 -10.59 -7.19 5.08
N GLU A 33 -11.50 -6.35 5.53
CA GLU A 33 -12.42 -5.62 4.68
C GLU A 33 -11.89 -4.24 4.28
N GLU A 34 -12.45 -3.70 3.19
CA GLU A 34 -12.15 -2.35 2.72
C GLU A 34 -12.43 -1.29 3.79
N SER A 35 -13.47 -1.48 4.60
CA SER A 35 -13.80 -0.64 5.75
C SER A 35 -12.66 -0.56 6.76
N THR A 36 -12.02 -1.70 7.09
CA THR A 36 -10.88 -1.78 8.01
C THR A 36 -9.68 -1.01 7.48
N VAL A 37 -9.34 -1.22 6.21
CA VAL A 37 -8.20 -0.53 5.58
C VAL A 37 -8.46 0.98 5.48
N ALA A 38 -9.66 1.37 5.05
CA ALA A 38 -10.06 2.77 4.96
C ALA A 38 -10.05 3.47 6.32
N GLU A 39 -10.59 2.82 7.36
CA GLU A 39 -10.63 3.34 8.73
C GLU A 39 -9.22 3.56 9.29
N TYR A 40 -8.29 2.68 8.97
CA TYR A 40 -6.89 2.83 9.36
C TYR A 40 -6.24 4.04 8.68
N PHE A 41 -6.38 4.14 7.36
CA PHE A 41 -5.68 5.15 6.56
C PHE A 41 -6.42 6.49 6.47
N LYS A 42 -7.66 6.62 6.94
CA LYS A 42 -8.41 7.91 6.93
C LYS A 42 -7.71 9.03 7.70
N ARG A 43 -6.83 8.69 8.65
CA ARG A 43 -6.05 9.64 9.45
C ARG A 43 -4.89 10.27 8.66
N CYS A 44 -4.62 9.79 7.44
CA CYS A 44 -3.61 10.35 6.55
C CYS A 44 -4.04 11.72 5.99
N ASP A 45 -3.07 12.58 5.69
CA ASP A 45 -3.35 13.96 5.29
C ASP A 45 -4.10 13.99 3.94
N GLY A 46 -5.25 14.67 3.92
CA GLY A 46 -6.16 14.70 2.77
C GLY A 46 -7.13 13.51 2.70
N GLY A 47 -6.96 12.49 3.54
CA GLY A 47 -7.81 11.29 3.53
C GLY A 47 -7.59 10.38 2.32
N VAL A 48 -8.33 9.27 2.32
CA VAL A 48 -8.36 8.29 1.23
C VAL A 48 -9.27 8.83 0.12
N ARG A 49 -8.75 8.90 -1.10
CA ARG A 49 -9.51 9.23 -2.32
C ARG A 49 -10.21 7.98 -2.85
N ARG A 50 -9.47 6.89 -2.92
CA ARG A 50 -9.95 5.62 -3.44
C ARG A 50 -9.28 4.46 -2.74
N LEU A 51 -10.04 3.40 -2.53
CA LEU A 51 -9.54 2.13 -2.03
C LEU A 51 -10.19 1.03 -2.84
N GLU A 52 -9.42 0.00 -3.16
CA GLU A 52 -9.97 -1.14 -3.88
C GLU A 52 -9.20 -2.41 -3.50
N ILE A 53 -9.96 -3.46 -3.18
CA ILE A 53 -9.41 -4.78 -2.86
C ILE A 53 -9.64 -5.71 -4.05
N THR A 54 -8.55 -6.18 -4.64
CA THR A 54 -8.53 -7.26 -5.62
C THR A 54 -8.47 -8.60 -4.89
N ARG A 55 -9.57 -9.36 -4.96
CA ARG A 55 -9.66 -10.74 -4.48
C ARG A 55 -9.56 -11.68 -5.67
N SER A 56 -8.71 -12.70 -5.58
CA SER A 56 -8.69 -13.79 -6.56
C SER A 56 -9.19 -15.07 -5.90
N ALA A 57 -10.09 -15.77 -6.59
CA ALA A 57 -10.66 -17.02 -6.13
C ALA A 57 -9.63 -18.15 -5.97
N ALA A 58 -8.44 -18.00 -6.58
CA ALA A 58 -7.39 -19.01 -6.57
C ALA A 58 -6.33 -18.79 -5.48
N LEU A 59 -6.33 -17.64 -4.79
CA LEU A 59 -5.31 -17.27 -3.81
C LEU A 59 -5.93 -17.10 -2.43
N VAL A 60 -5.20 -17.52 -1.40
CA VAL A 60 -5.58 -17.34 0.01
C VAL A 60 -5.54 -15.86 0.42
N PHE A 61 -4.77 -15.05 -0.31
CA PHE A 61 -4.53 -13.65 0.00
C PHE A 61 -5.10 -12.72 -1.07
N SER A 62 -5.56 -11.55 -0.62
CA SER A 62 -6.01 -10.45 -1.44
C SER A 62 -4.89 -9.43 -1.65
N SER A 63 -5.11 -8.48 -2.54
CA SER A 63 -4.23 -7.32 -2.69
C SER A 63 -5.07 -6.07 -2.79
N ALA A 64 -4.60 -4.95 -2.27
CA ALA A 64 -5.31 -3.69 -2.29
C ALA A 64 -4.40 -2.57 -2.77
N TYR A 65 -5.00 -1.51 -3.30
CA TYR A 65 -4.33 -0.22 -3.41
C TYR A 65 -5.13 0.84 -2.65
N VAL A 66 -4.42 1.81 -2.10
CA VAL A 66 -4.97 2.95 -1.38
C VAL A 66 -4.42 4.21 -2.00
N GLU A 67 -5.29 4.98 -2.64
CA GLU A 67 -4.98 6.26 -3.23
C GLU A 67 -5.38 7.37 -2.27
N PHE A 68 -4.47 8.32 -2.02
CA PHE A 68 -4.71 9.48 -1.17
C PHE A 68 -5.04 10.73 -2.00
N ASN A 69 -5.87 11.62 -1.46
CA ASN A 69 -6.14 12.91 -2.11
C ASN A 69 -4.88 13.79 -2.25
N ASN A 70 -3.85 13.56 -1.42
CA ASN A 70 -2.64 14.36 -1.36
C ASN A 70 -1.39 13.47 -1.25
N HIS A 71 -0.31 13.87 -1.92
CA HIS A 71 1.02 13.25 -1.81
C HIS A 71 1.56 13.23 -0.35
N ARG A 72 1.14 14.18 0.50
CA ARG A 72 1.44 14.15 1.95
C ARG A 72 0.76 12.97 2.66
N GLY A 73 -0.42 12.56 2.17
CA GLY A 73 -1.15 11.38 2.62
C GLY A 73 -0.31 10.11 2.48
N ARG A 74 0.30 9.88 1.31
CA ARG A 74 1.23 8.75 1.07
C ARG A 74 2.38 8.73 2.08
N ARG A 75 3.04 9.87 2.30
CA ARG A 75 4.17 9.95 3.25
C ARG A 75 3.75 9.62 4.68
N LYS A 76 2.58 10.08 5.12
CA LYS A 76 2.04 9.76 6.43
C LYS A 76 1.61 8.31 6.52
N ALA A 77 1.01 7.77 5.47
CA ALA A 77 0.63 6.37 5.36
C ALA A 77 1.84 5.46 5.55
N LEU A 78 2.97 5.72 4.88
CA LEU A 78 4.20 4.94 5.04
C LEU A 78 4.78 4.99 6.47
N ARG A 79 4.59 6.08 7.21
CA ARG A 79 5.03 6.19 8.61
C ARG A 79 4.19 5.37 9.57
N ILE A 80 2.90 5.20 9.29
CA ILE A 80 1.99 4.40 10.11
C ILE A 80 1.84 2.97 9.57
N ALA A 81 2.27 2.72 8.33
CA ALA A 81 2.15 1.46 7.62
C ALA A 81 2.83 0.31 8.36
N SER A 82 3.96 0.52 9.03
CA SER A 82 4.67 -0.56 9.74
C SER A 82 3.79 -1.26 10.77
N ARG A 83 2.95 -0.50 11.51
CA ARG A 83 2.01 -1.06 12.48
C ARG A 83 0.91 -1.89 11.81
N PHE A 84 0.38 -1.41 10.69
CA PHE A 84 -0.62 -2.17 9.92
C PHE A 84 -0.01 -3.43 9.31
N ALA A 85 1.21 -3.32 8.79
CA ALA A 85 1.98 -4.43 8.25
C ALA A 85 2.20 -5.52 9.30
N GLU A 86 2.62 -5.13 10.50
CA GLU A 86 2.83 -6.06 11.63
C GLU A 86 1.51 -6.68 12.11
N GLU A 87 0.45 -5.87 12.30
CA GLU A 87 -0.83 -6.32 12.84
C GLU A 87 -1.55 -7.33 11.91
N TYR A 88 -1.46 -7.14 10.60
CA TYR A 88 -2.16 -7.97 9.61
C TYR A 88 -1.23 -8.89 8.81
N GLU A 89 0.07 -8.91 9.14
CA GLU A 89 1.12 -9.67 8.45
C GLU A 89 1.16 -9.43 6.92
N VAL A 90 0.99 -8.15 6.53
CA VAL A 90 0.92 -7.71 5.12
C VAL A 90 2.20 -7.03 4.66
N ILE A 91 2.39 -6.98 3.34
CA ILE A 91 3.45 -6.18 2.71
C ILE A 91 2.84 -4.86 2.25
N ILE A 92 3.44 -3.74 2.66
CA ILE A 92 3.06 -2.41 2.19
C ILE A 92 4.22 -1.83 1.38
N VAL A 93 3.92 -1.37 0.17
CA VAL A 93 4.90 -0.84 -0.78
C VAL A 93 4.32 0.37 -1.48
N THR A 94 5.18 1.28 -1.95
CA THR A 94 4.70 2.40 -2.78
C THR A 94 4.24 1.89 -4.13
N ALA A 95 3.32 2.59 -4.79
CA ALA A 95 2.95 2.22 -6.16
C ALA A 95 4.17 2.22 -7.09
N GLU A 96 5.05 3.22 -6.98
CA GLU A 96 6.31 3.31 -7.74
C GLU A 96 7.18 2.06 -7.58
N ASP A 97 7.51 1.70 -6.33
CA ASP A 97 8.34 0.52 -6.06
C ASP A 97 7.63 -0.77 -6.49
N PHE A 98 6.30 -0.85 -6.39
CA PHE A 98 5.52 -1.98 -6.86
C PHE A 98 5.56 -2.12 -8.39
N MET A 99 5.47 -1.01 -9.12
CA MET A 99 5.56 -0.99 -10.57
C MET A 99 6.95 -1.43 -11.05
N ASP A 100 7.99 -1.00 -10.33
CA ASP A 100 9.40 -1.33 -10.60
C ASP A 100 9.86 -2.69 -10.04
N ASP A 101 8.94 -3.52 -9.52
CA ASP A 101 9.24 -4.84 -8.92
C ASP A 101 10.20 -4.78 -7.71
N ARG A 102 10.30 -3.62 -7.05
CA ARG A 102 11.07 -3.37 -5.83
C ARG A 102 10.22 -3.68 -4.58
N ILE A 103 9.69 -4.91 -4.50
CA ILE A 103 8.80 -5.33 -3.41
C ILE A 103 9.62 -5.72 -2.18
N PRO A 104 9.43 -5.06 -1.01
CA PRO A 104 10.12 -5.43 0.22
C PRO A 104 9.57 -6.75 0.79
N THR A 105 10.38 -7.39 1.62
CA THR A 105 9.95 -8.51 2.47
C THR A 105 9.08 -8.01 3.63
N ARG A 106 8.26 -8.90 4.21
CA ARG A 106 7.46 -8.59 5.42
C ARG A 106 8.33 -8.00 6.55
N GLN A 107 9.51 -8.59 6.78
CA GLN A 107 10.42 -8.13 7.82
C GLN A 107 10.90 -6.70 7.58
N GLU A 108 11.21 -6.32 6.34
CA GLU A 108 11.59 -4.96 5.98
C GLU A 108 10.42 -3.96 6.16
N CYS A 109 9.17 -4.40 5.97
CA CYS A 109 8.01 -3.57 6.29
C CYS A 109 7.86 -3.30 7.80
N TYR A 110 8.23 -4.27 8.66
CA TYR A 110 8.12 -4.17 10.11
C TYR A 110 9.18 -3.26 10.72
N GLU A 111 10.40 -3.36 10.20
CA GLU A 111 11.52 -2.49 10.60
C GLU A 111 11.24 -1.01 10.26
N GLY A 112 10.19 -0.74 9.48
CA GLY A 112 9.83 0.58 8.99
C GLY A 112 10.85 1.07 7.95
N PRO A 113 10.68 2.29 7.41
CA PRO A 113 11.72 2.86 6.57
C PRO A 113 13.00 2.94 7.39
N ARG A 114 14.00 2.11 7.05
CA ARG A 114 15.37 2.29 7.54
C ARG A 114 15.75 3.70 7.17
N MET A 115 15.75 4.61 8.15
CA MET A 115 16.38 5.92 8.00
C MET A 115 17.88 5.70 7.88
N ASN A 116 18.32 5.17 6.73
CA ASN A 116 19.69 5.31 6.30
C ASN A 116 19.90 6.81 6.11
N GLY A 117 20.75 7.37 6.97
CA GLY A 117 20.76 8.77 7.32
C GLY A 117 20.96 9.73 6.16
N CYS A 118 20.20 10.83 6.20
CA CYS A 118 20.71 12.20 6.06
C CYS A 118 19.54 13.17 6.28
N PHE A 119 19.22 13.46 7.54
CA PHE A 119 18.69 14.77 7.90
C PHE A 119 19.88 15.55 8.48
N CYS A 120 20.71 16.09 7.60
CA CYS A 120 21.50 17.25 7.98
C CYS A 120 20.55 18.45 8.08
N MET A 121 20.83 19.24 9.12
CA MET A 121 20.15 20.45 9.59
C MET A 121 19.69 21.41 8.48
#